data_AF-A0A6G2QF02-F1
#
_entry.id   AF-A0A6G2QF02-F1
#
_cell.length_a   1.000
_cell.length_b   1.000
_cell.length_c   1.000
_cell.angle_alpha   90.00
_cell.angle_beta   90.00
_cell.angle_gamma   90.00
#
_symmetry.space_group_name_H-M   'P 1'
#
loop_
_entity.id
_entity.type
_entity.pdbx_description
1 polymer ?
#
loop_
_entity_poly.entity_id
_entity_poly.type
_entity_poly.pdbx_seq_one_letter_code
_entity_poly.pdbx_strand_id
1 'polypeptide(L)'
;MGSHTDSTEPKDTDTRDGGGDLPVPGTRAGREGLDALLARPGEALIAFDFDGTIAPIVADPEQARAHPDAVPVLAALAPKVASVAVVTGRPAEVAVRNGGFAGVAGLEHLVVLGHYG
;
A
#
# COMPACT_ATOMS: atom_id res chain seq x y z
N MET A 1 -18.22 -52.17 13.60
CA MET A 1 -18.44 -50.85 14.21
C MET A 1 -17.06 -50.27 14.53
N GLY A 2 -16.37 -49.58 13.60
CA GLY A 2 -16.55 -48.17 13.20
C GLY A 2 -15.30 -47.39 13.67
N SER A 3 -14.21 -47.44 12.90
CA SER A 3 -13.67 -46.38 12.00
C SER A 3 -13.06 -45.16 12.71
N HIS A 4 -11.76 -44.93 12.43
CA HIS A 4 -10.97 -43.72 12.68
C HIS A 4 -11.68 -42.41 12.32
N THR A 5 -11.39 -41.34 13.07
CA THR A 5 -11.01 -40.04 12.47
C THR A 5 -10.15 -39.22 13.44
N ASP A 6 -8.88 -39.12 13.05
CA ASP A 6 -7.97 -38.01 13.33
C ASP A 6 -8.67 -36.68 12.99
N SER A 7 -8.71 -35.73 13.92
CA SER A 7 -9.29 -34.39 13.70
C SER A 7 -8.19 -33.37 13.81
N THR A 8 -7.48 -33.19 12.70
CA THR A 8 -6.69 -31.99 12.44
C THR A 8 -7.67 -30.86 12.13
N GLU A 9 -7.75 -29.87 13.02
CA GLU A 9 -8.41 -28.60 12.72
C GLU A 9 -7.72 -27.97 11.50
N PRO A 10 -8.46 -27.52 10.47
CA PRO A 10 -7.85 -26.79 9.38
C PRO A 10 -7.40 -25.43 9.91
N LYS A 11 -6.08 -25.16 9.80
CA LYS A 11 -5.56 -23.79 9.82
C LYS A 11 -6.22 -23.06 8.68
N ASP A 12 -7.04 -22.05 9.01
CA ASP A 12 -7.51 -21.05 8.07
C ASP A 12 -6.31 -20.53 7.28
N THR A 13 -6.20 -21.01 6.05
CA THR A 13 -5.29 -20.46 5.06
C THR A 13 -6.01 -19.24 4.55
N ASP A 14 -5.65 -18.09 5.10
CA ASP A 14 -6.11 -16.76 4.67
C ASP A 14 -5.54 -16.46 3.28
N THR A 15 -6.00 -17.20 2.28
CA THR A 15 -5.97 -16.79 0.88
C THR A 15 -7.14 -15.82 0.73
N ARG A 16 -6.94 -14.57 1.14
CA ARG A 16 -7.90 -13.50 0.88
C ARG A 16 -7.92 -13.21 -0.63
N ASP A 17 -8.90 -13.81 -1.28
CA ASP A 17 -9.33 -13.52 -2.65
C ASP A 17 -9.69 -12.02 -2.75
N GLY A 18 -9.13 -11.34 -3.75
CA GLY A 18 -9.03 -9.87 -3.85
C GLY A 18 -10.32 -9.15 -4.24
N GLY A 19 -11.43 -9.41 -3.53
CA GLY A 19 -12.75 -8.86 -3.84
C GLY A 19 -13.54 -8.36 -2.64
N GLY A 20 -12.87 -7.78 -1.62
CA GLY A 20 -13.58 -7.13 -0.52
C GLY A 20 -14.26 -5.83 -0.97
N ASP A 21 -15.48 -5.58 -0.47
CA ASP A 21 -16.14 -4.27 -0.63
C ASP A 21 -15.19 -3.14 -0.16
N LEU A 22 -15.17 -2.05 -0.92
CA LEU A 22 -14.36 -0.88 -0.55
C LEU A 22 -14.81 -0.33 0.81
N PRO A 23 -13.87 0.13 1.67
CA PRO A 23 -14.24 0.75 2.93
C PRO A 23 -15.07 2.02 2.67
N VAL A 24 -16.12 2.23 3.48
CA VAL A 24 -16.97 3.42 3.39
C VAL A 24 -16.40 4.54 4.27
N PRO A 25 -15.99 5.70 3.71
CA PRO A 25 -15.47 6.80 4.51
C PRO A 25 -16.53 7.36 5.48
N GLY A 26 -16.12 7.62 6.72
CA GLY A 26 -17.02 8.12 7.78
C GLY A 26 -17.53 9.54 7.55
N THR A 27 -16.78 10.37 6.82
CA THR A 27 -17.14 11.77 6.54
C THR A 27 -17.77 11.93 5.16
N ARG A 28 -18.58 12.98 4.99
CA ARG A 28 -19.16 13.35 3.68
C ARG A 28 -18.06 13.62 2.65
N ALA A 29 -17.08 14.44 3.03
CA ALA A 29 -15.95 14.77 2.16
C ALA A 29 -15.15 13.52 1.75
N GLY A 30 -14.98 12.54 2.66
CA GLY A 30 -14.32 11.28 2.33
C GLY A 30 -15.10 10.46 1.29
N ARG A 31 -16.43 10.39 1.42
CA ARG A 31 -17.29 9.69 0.44
C ARG A 31 -17.25 10.37 -0.92
N GLU A 32 -17.45 11.69 -0.97
CA GLU A 32 -17.36 12.47 -2.21
C GLU A 32 -15.98 12.35 -2.87
N GLY A 33 -14.90 12.31 -2.07
CA GLY A 33 -13.54 12.11 -2.54
C GLY A 33 -13.30 10.71 -3.12
N LEU A 34 -13.78 9.65 -2.45
CA LEU A 34 -13.69 8.29 -2.96
C LEU A 34 -14.51 8.11 -4.25
N ASP A 35 -15.72 8.65 -4.30
CA ASP A 35 -16.56 8.63 -5.51
C ASP A 35 -15.85 9.32 -6.69
N ALA A 36 -15.23 10.48 -6.45
CA ALA A 36 -14.48 11.21 -7.46
C ALA A 36 -13.24 10.43 -7.96
N LEU A 37 -12.48 9.82 -7.04
CA LEU A 37 -11.34 8.97 -7.35
C LEU A 37 -11.74 7.78 -8.23
N LEU A 38 -12.83 7.11 -7.89
CA LEU A 38 -13.32 5.95 -8.63
C LEU A 38 -13.88 6.33 -10.01
N ALA A 39 -14.51 7.49 -10.13
CA ALA A 39 -15.07 7.97 -11.39
C ALA A 39 -13.98 8.37 -12.42
N ARG A 40 -12.87 8.95 -11.97
CA ARG A 40 -11.79 9.47 -12.82
C ARG A 40 -10.41 9.19 -12.23
N PRO A 41 -10.00 7.91 -12.12
CA PRO A 41 -8.73 7.56 -11.46
C PRO A 41 -7.51 8.14 -12.19
N GLY A 42 -7.55 8.21 -13.53
CA GLY A 42 -6.49 8.79 -14.35
C GLY A 42 -6.25 10.30 -14.15
N GLU A 43 -7.11 11.00 -13.43
CA GLU A 43 -6.93 12.41 -13.02
C GLU A 43 -6.47 12.55 -11.57
N ALA A 44 -6.39 11.44 -10.82
CA ALA A 44 -6.11 11.46 -9.40
C ALA A 44 -4.61 11.35 -9.09
N LEU A 45 -4.20 12.07 -8.06
CA LEU A 45 -2.94 11.82 -7.36
C LEU A 45 -3.23 11.00 -6.10
N ILE A 46 -2.49 9.90 -5.91
CA ILE A 46 -2.54 9.11 -4.68
C ILE A 46 -1.22 9.27 -3.94
N ALA A 47 -1.28 9.87 -2.75
CA ALA A 47 -0.13 10.06 -1.88
C ALA A 47 -0.21 9.14 -0.67
N PHE A 48 0.92 8.52 -0.32
CA PHE A 48 1.07 7.65 0.83
C PHE A 48 2.10 8.24 1.79
N ASP A 49 1.84 8.17 3.09
CA ASP A 49 2.93 8.25 4.06
C ASP A 49 3.79 6.97 4.00
N PHE A 50 5.00 7.01 4.55
CA PHE A 50 5.89 5.87 4.65
C PHE A 50 5.64 5.06 5.94
N ASP A 51 6.00 5.61 7.09
CA ASP A 51 5.99 4.90 8.38
C ASP A 51 4.58 4.72 8.93
N GLY A 52 4.22 3.49 9.25
CA GLY A 52 2.86 3.13 9.68
C GLY A 52 1.83 3.09 8.55
N THR A 53 2.21 3.40 7.31
CA THR A 53 1.33 3.33 6.14
C THR A 53 1.76 2.23 5.19
N ILE A 54 2.89 2.41 4.49
CA ILE A 54 3.44 1.37 3.59
C ILE A 54 4.62 0.61 4.20
N ALA A 55 5.16 1.09 5.32
CA ALA A 55 6.15 0.40 6.15
C ALA A 55 5.61 0.24 7.57
N PRO A 56 5.81 -0.88 8.28
CA PRO A 56 5.36 -1.04 9.65
C PRO A 56 6.12 -0.08 10.60
N ILE A 57 5.43 0.39 11.65
CA ILE A 57 6.10 1.08 12.76
C ILE A 57 6.88 0.03 13.55
N VAL A 58 8.19 0.22 13.63
CA VAL A 58 9.12 -0.67 14.34
C VAL A 58 9.91 0.11 15.40
N ALA A 59 10.51 -0.60 16.35
CA ALA A 59 11.22 0.03 17.47
C ALA A 59 12.45 0.84 17.04
N ASP A 60 13.18 0.36 16.03
CA ASP A 60 14.30 1.06 15.42
C ASP A 60 13.89 1.64 14.05
N PRO A 61 13.67 2.95 13.92
CA PRO A 61 13.24 3.57 12.67
C PRO A 61 14.17 3.30 11.49
N GLU A 62 15.46 3.03 11.69
CA GLU A 62 16.38 2.70 10.59
C GLU A 62 16.09 1.32 9.96
N GLN A 63 15.31 0.48 10.65
CA GLN A 63 14.90 -0.84 10.19
C GLN A 63 13.53 -0.87 9.49
N ALA A 64 12.80 0.25 9.48
CA ALA A 64 11.53 0.32 8.76
C ALA A 64 11.77 0.09 7.26
N ARG A 65 11.11 -0.93 6.70
CA ARG A 65 11.13 -1.27 5.26
C ARG A 65 9.71 -1.28 4.74
N ALA A 66 9.52 -0.92 3.47
CA ALA A 66 8.21 -1.07 2.86
C ALA A 66 7.76 -2.53 2.97
N HIS A 67 6.46 -2.72 3.19
CA HIS A 67 5.85 -4.03 3.20
C HIS A 67 6.18 -4.75 1.88
N PRO A 68 6.45 -6.06 1.88
CA PRO A 68 6.79 -6.81 0.66
C PRO A 68 5.77 -6.62 -0.46
N ASP A 69 4.49 -6.47 -0.11
CA ASP A 69 3.40 -6.26 -1.08
C ASP A 69 3.24 -4.81 -1.54
N ALA A 70 3.86 -3.83 -0.87
CA ALA A 70 3.69 -2.42 -1.21
C ALA A 70 4.21 -2.11 -2.62
N VAL A 71 5.44 -2.54 -2.94
CA VAL A 71 6.07 -2.30 -4.25
C VAL A 71 5.25 -2.88 -5.41
N PRO A 72 4.86 -4.18 -5.42
CA PRO A 72 4.06 -4.72 -6.52
C PRO A 72 2.68 -4.06 -6.64
N VAL A 73 2.04 -3.70 -5.52
CA VAL A 73 0.75 -2.99 -5.54
C VAL A 73 0.90 -1.58 -6.12
N LEU A 74 1.91 -0.83 -5.69
CA LEU A 74 2.19 0.51 -6.22
C LEU A 74 2.53 0.46 -7.71
N ALA A 75 3.31 -0.53 -8.15
CA ALA A 75 3.65 -0.71 -9.56
C ALA A 75 2.42 -1.04 -10.42
N ALA A 76 1.45 -1.79 -9.87
CA ALA A 76 0.18 -2.07 -10.53
C ALA A 76 -0.81 -0.89 -10.49
N LEU A 77 -0.67 0.01 -9.51
CA LEU A 77 -1.52 1.19 -9.32
C LEU A 77 -1.06 2.38 -10.18
N ALA A 78 0.24 2.64 -10.22
CA ALA A 78 0.85 3.77 -10.89
C ALA A 78 0.34 4.02 -12.33
N PRO A 79 0.19 3.02 -13.22
CA PRO A 79 -0.31 3.26 -14.58
C PRO A 79 -1.81 3.59 -14.67
N LYS A 80 -2.56 3.49 -13.57
CA LYS A 80 -4.02 3.72 -13.53
C LYS A 80 -4.40 5.13 -13.07
N VAL A 81 -3.44 5.88 -12.54
CA VAL A 81 -3.66 7.18 -11.91
C VAL A 81 -2.76 8.25 -12.51
N ALA A 82 -3.05 9.52 -12.25
CA ALA A 82 -2.23 10.61 -12.78
C ALA A 82 -0.83 10.61 -12.17
N SER A 83 -0.74 10.28 -10.87
CA SER A 83 0.54 10.24 -10.14
C SER A 83 0.42 9.44 -8.85
N VAL A 84 1.53 8.84 -8.44
CA VAL A 84 1.70 8.23 -7.12
C VAL A 84 2.84 8.94 -6.40
N ALA A 85 2.62 9.31 -5.14
CA ALA A 85 3.61 9.95 -4.31
C ALA A 85 3.82 9.22 -2.99
N VAL A 86 5.04 9.22 -2.48
CA VAL A 86 5.35 8.96 -1.08
C VAL A 86 5.72 10.29 -0.43
N VAL A 87 5.00 10.70 0.61
CA VAL A 87 5.23 11.94 1.35
C VAL A 87 5.60 11.57 2.78
N THR A 88 6.82 11.88 3.22
CA THR A 88 7.32 11.35 4.48
C THR A 88 8.21 12.35 5.22
N GLY A 89 8.25 12.23 6.55
CA GLY A 89 9.22 12.92 7.40
C GLY A 89 10.66 12.39 7.27
N ARG A 90 10.89 11.31 6.51
CA ARG A 90 12.23 10.81 6.22
C ARG A 90 12.91 11.65 5.14
N PRO A 91 14.25 11.71 5.09
CA PRO A 91 14.95 12.16 3.89
C PRO A 91 14.53 11.31 2.69
N ALA A 92 14.30 11.94 1.53
CA ALA A 92 13.75 11.27 0.35
C ALA A 92 14.60 10.06 -0.07
N GLU A 93 15.92 10.20 -0.08
CA GLU A 93 16.85 9.11 -0.43
C GLU A 93 16.76 7.92 0.54
N VAL A 94 16.54 8.19 1.83
CA VAL A 94 16.33 7.14 2.84
C VAL A 94 15.03 6.39 2.56
N ALA A 95 13.95 7.11 2.23
CA ALA A 95 12.67 6.50 1.89
C ALA A 95 12.74 5.69 0.57
N VAL A 96 13.43 6.18 -0.46
CA VAL A 96 13.66 5.44 -1.71
C VAL A 96 14.41 4.13 -1.45
N ARG A 97 15.50 4.18 -0.67
CA ARG A 97 16.29 3.00 -0.32
C ARG A 97 15.49 2.01 0.53
N ASN A 98 14.83 2.49 1.58
CA ASN A 98 14.08 1.63 2.50
C ASN A 98 12.78 1.09 1.87
N GLY A 99 12.24 1.80 0.89
CA GLY A 99 11.08 1.39 0.10
C GLY A 99 11.40 0.46 -1.06
N GLY A 100 12.67 0.42 -1.50
CA GLY A 100 13.08 -0.42 -2.63
C GLY A 100 12.45 0.03 -3.97
N PHE A 101 12.19 1.33 -4.14
CA PHE A 101 11.45 1.83 -5.31
C PHE A 101 12.32 2.01 -6.57
N ALA A 102 13.63 2.21 -6.39
CA ALA A 102 14.53 2.53 -7.49
C ALA A 102 14.64 1.37 -8.49
N GLY A 103 14.44 1.68 -9.78
CA GLY A 103 14.58 0.71 -10.88
C GLY A 103 13.44 -0.31 -10.99
N VAL A 104 12.35 -0.15 -10.23
CA VAL A 104 11.17 -0.99 -10.34
C VAL A 104 10.35 -0.58 -11.56
N ALA A 105 10.10 -1.54 -12.46
CA ALA A 105 9.23 -1.33 -13.62
C ALA A 105 7.80 -0.94 -13.17
N GLY A 106 7.25 0.09 -13.78
CA GLY A 106 5.94 0.66 -13.43
C GLY A 106 5.98 1.75 -12.37
N LEU A 107 7.12 2.01 -11.72
CA LEU A 107 7.30 3.10 -10.75
C LEU A 107 8.11 4.28 -11.30
N GLU A 108 8.25 4.39 -12.61
CA GLU A 108 9.03 5.45 -13.27
C GLU A 108 8.50 6.87 -12.96
N HIS A 109 7.21 6.97 -12.65
CA HIS A 109 6.53 8.21 -12.32
C HIS A 109 6.21 8.36 -10.81
N LEU A 110 6.72 7.46 -9.96
CA LEU A 110 6.63 7.60 -8.51
C LEU A 110 7.49 8.78 -8.05
N VAL A 111 6.89 9.70 -7.28
CA VAL A 111 7.62 10.81 -6.65
C VAL A 111 7.78 10.55 -5.15
N VAL A 112 8.99 10.72 -4.61
CA VAL A 112 9.22 10.69 -3.16
C VAL A 112 9.54 12.09 -2.69
N LEU A 113 8.67 12.65 -1.85
CA LEU A 113 8.83 13.93 -1.18
C LEU A 113 9.23 13.67 0.26
N GLY A 114 10.46 14.03 0.60
CA GLY A 114 11.01 13.84 1.93
C GLY A 114 10.85 15.07 2.82
N HIS A 115 11.39 14.95 4.02
CA HIS A 115 11.62 16.07 4.91
C HIS A 115 12.53 17.10 4.22
N TYR A 116 11.99 18.32 4.07
CA TYR A 116 12.52 19.48 3.33
C TYR A 116 12.18 19.58 1.83
N GLY A 117 11.32 18.71 1.30
CA GLY A 117 10.93 18.69 -0.11
C GLY A 117 11.91 17.91 -0.96
#